data_AF-G1KTE8-F1
#
_entry.id   AF-G1KTE8-F1
#
_cell.length_a   1.000
_cell.length_b   1.000
_cell.length_c   1.000
_cell.angle_alpha   90.00
_cell.angle_beta   90.00
_cell.angle_gamma   90.00
#
_symmetry.space_group_name_H-M   'P 1'
#
loop_
_entity.id
_entity.type
_entity.pdbx_description
1 polymer ?
#
loop_
_entity_poly.entity_id
_entity_poly.type
_entity_poly.pdbx_seq_one_letter_code
_entity_poly.pdbx_strand_id
1 'polypeptide(L)'
;MPLGLGRRKKAPPLVENEEAEPLRGGLGGVGLGSVGGVAALQPGLPPPPASLRPRLVFHTQLAHGSPTGRIEGFTNVKELYSKIAEAFKVSPAEVMFCTLNTHKVDMDKLLGGQIGLEDFIFAHTKGQRKEVEVFKSEEALGLTITDNGAGYAFIKRIKEGSVIDRIQVINVGDMIESINGQSLIGCRHYEVAKMLKDLPKGRTFTLKLTEPRKAFDMISQRSTAGKHNAGAQLGTGRGTLRLRAKGPATVEEQPSAFEEKAIEKVDDLLESYMGIRDTELAATMVELGKDKRNPDEFAEALDEQLGDFAFPDEFVFDVWGAIGDAKVGRY
;
A
#
# COMPACT_ATOMS: atom_id res chain seq x y z
N MET A 1 24.18 -57.01 33.82
CA MET A 1 23.57 -58.20 34.45
C MET A 1 22.05 -58.06 34.35
N PRO A 2 21.26 -59.04 33.89
CA PRO A 2 21.40 -59.91 32.72
C PRO A 2 20.25 -59.70 31.69
N LEU A 3 20.28 -60.53 30.66
CA LEU A 3 19.50 -60.60 29.42
C LEU A 3 18.06 -61.14 29.60
N GLY A 4 17.17 -60.89 28.63
CA GLY A 4 15.93 -61.69 28.51
C GLY A 4 14.83 -61.21 27.55
N LEU A 5 14.99 -61.54 26.26
CA LEU A 5 13.99 -62.06 25.30
C LEU A 5 12.61 -61.38 25.13
N GLY A 6 12.25 -61.14 23.86
CA GLY A 6 11.08 -60.38 23.45
C GLY A 6 9.81 -61.18 23.18
N ARG A 7 8.81 -60.48 22.65
CA ARG A 7 7.81 -60.97 21.67
C ARG A 7 6.89 -59.82 21.24
N ARG A 8 6.98 -59.45 19.96
CA ARG A 8 6.00 -58.61 19.25
C ARG A 8 4.66 -59.36 19.16
N LYS A 9 3.55 -58.70 19.50
CA LYS A 9 2.19 -59.19 19.20
C LYS A 9 1.60 -58.37 18.06
N LYS A 10 1.16 -59.11 17.02
CA LYS A 10 0.52 -58.68 15.78
C LYS A 10 -0.92 -58.21 16.03
N ALA A 11 -1.37 -57.29 15.19
CA ALA A 11 -2.78 -56.93 15.00
C ALA A 11 -3.52 -58.02 14.16
N PRO A 12 -4.83 -58.19 14.35
CA PRO A 12 -5.64 -59.15 13.58
C PRO A 12 -6.13 -58.54 12.23
N PRO A 13 -6.31 -59.35 11.17
CA PRO A 13 -6.86 -58.90 9.88
C PRO A 13 -8.28 -59.43 9.58
N LEU A 14 -8.81 -58.91 8.45
CA LEU A 14 -9.94 -59.37 7.62
C LEU A 14 -11.33 -58.85 8.00
N VAL A 15 -11.96 -58.08 7.11
CA VAL A 15 -12.95 -58.61 6.14
C VAL A 15 -12.90 -57.80 4.82
N GLU A 16 -12.92 -58.54 3.72
CA GLU A 16 -12.95 -58.12 2.32
C GLU A 16 -14.32 -57.57 1.90
N ASN A 17 -14.37 -56.72 0.86
CA ASN A 17 -15.55 -56.61 -0.01
C ASN A 17 -15.10 -56.33 -1.45
N GLU A 18 -15.66 -57.14 -2.33
CA GLU A 18 -15.29 -57.43 -3.71
C GLU A 18 -15.44 -56.27 -4.70
N GLU A 19 -14.54 -56.29 -5.69
CA GLU A 19 -14.61 -55.62 -6.98
C GLU A 19 -15.71 -56.24 -7.86
N ALA A 20 -16.41 -55.39 -8.64
CA ALA A 20 -17.26 -55.84 -9.74
C ALA A 20 -16.67 -55.33 -11.08
N GLU A 21 -16.29 -56.29 -11.92
CA GLU A 21 -15.74 -56.10 -13.27
C GLU A 21 -16.79 -55.71 -14.34
N PRO A 22 -16.35 -55.23 -15.52
CA PRO A 22 -17.22 -54.65 -16.55
C PRO A 22 -17.69 -55.68 -17.59
N LEU A 23 -18.95 -55.55 -18.05
CA LEU A 23 -19.46 -56.30 -19.21
C LEU A 23 -19.26 -55.54 -20.52
N ARG A 24 -18.58 -56.18 -21.48
CA ARG A 24 -18.62 -55.90 -22.92
C ARG A 24 -19.84 -56.56 -23.58
N GLY A 25 -20.46 -55.85 -24.52
CA GLY A 25 -21.35 -56.41 -25.56
C GLY A 25 -21.59 -55.34 -26.63
N GLY A 26 -21.23 -55.62 -27.88
CA GLY A 26 -21.13 -54.62 -28.95
C GLY A 26 -22.19 -54.67 -30.06
N LEU A 27 -21.85 -53.91 -31.12
CA LEU A 27 -22.30 -53.90 -32.52
C LEU A 27 -23.26 -52.78 -32.97
N GLY A 28 -22.75 -51.95 -33.89
CA GLY A 28 -23.49 -51.44 -35.05
C GLY A 28 -23.48 -49.92 -35.27
N GLY A 29 -22.86 -49.44 -36.36
CA GLY A 29 -23.28 -48.19 -37.02
C GLY A 29 -22.20 -47.18 -37.43
N VAL A 30 -21.74 -47.34 -38.67
CA VAL A 30 -20.91 -46.49 -39.56
C VAL A 30 -21.11 -44.96 -39.46
N GLY A 31 -20.02 -44.19 -39.63
CA GLY A 31 -20.07 -42.77 -40.00
C GLY A 31 -18.74 -42.01 -39.91
N LEU A 32 -17.93 -42.06 -40.98
CA LEU A 32 -16.76 -41.19 -41.19
C LEU A 32 -17.22 -39.78 -41.60
N GLY A 33 -16.66 -38.74 -40.97
CA GLY A 33 -16.85 -37.34 -41.35
C GLY A 33 -15.86 -36.42 -40.64
N SER A 34 -14.78 -36.07 -41.35
CA SER A 34 -13.80 -35.04 -41.00
C SER A 34 -14.40 -33.64 -41.18
N VAL A 35 -14.28 -32.74 -40.19
CA VAL A 35 -13.86 -31.32 -40.35
C VAL A 35 -13.79 -30.61 -38.99
N GLY A 36 -12.82 -29.71 -38.84
CA GLY A 36 -12.41 -29.08 -37.59
C GLY A 36 -13.40 -28.09 -36.95
N GLY A 37 -13.19 -27.85 -35.65
CA GLY A 37 -13.90 -26.86 -34.85
C GLY A 37 -13.07 -26.43 -33.64
N VAL A 38 -12.58 -25.20 -33.72
CA VAL A 38 -12.15 -24.30 -32.64
C VAL A 38 -12.38 -24.79 -31.20
N ALA A 39 -11.29 -24.95 -30.45
CA ALA A 39 -11.31 -25.08 -28.99
C ALA A 39 -11.77 -23.75 -28.38
N ALA A 40 -13.06 -23.64 -28.09
CA ALA A 40 -13.62 -22.56 -27.30
C ALA A 40 -13.07 -22.67 -25.86
N LEU A 41 -12.41 -21.59 -25.43
CA LEU A 41 -12.00 -21.35 -24.05
C LEU A 41 -13.20 -21.54 -23.12
N GLN A 42 -13.13 -22.52 -22.21
CA GLN A 42 -14.11 -22.63 -21.14
C GLN A 42 -14.06 -21.35 -20.29
N PRO A 43 -15.20 -20.73 -19.97
CA PRO A 43 -15.23 -19.62 -19.03
C PRO A 43 -14.75 -20.14 -17.68
N GLY A 44 -13.75 -19.46 -17.10
CA GLY A 44 -13.22 -19.78 -15.78
C GLY A 44 -14.34 -19.89 -14.75
N LEU A 45 -14.19 -20.84 -13.82
CA LEU A 45 -15.14 -21.06 -12.74
C LEU A 45 -15.49 -19.73 -12.05
N PRO A 46 -16.78 -19.52 -11.69
CA PRO A 46 -17.19 -18.33 -10.97
C PRO A 46 -16.38 -18.21 -9.66
N PRO A 47 -16.02 -16.99 -9.25
CA PRO A 47 -15.26 -16.79 -8.02
C PRO A 47 -16.02 -17.40 -6.83
N PRO A 48 -15.33 -18.12 -5.93
CA PRO A 48 -15.99 -18.79 -4.82
C PRO A 48 -16.78 -17.78 -3.96
N PRO A 49 -17.91 -18.23 -3.37
CA PRO A 49 -18.76 -17.40 -2.53
C PRO A 49 -17.95 -16.77 -1.40
N ALA A 50 -18.32 -15.54 -1.01
CA ALA A 50 -17.57 -14.73 -0.04
C ALA A 50 -17.30 -15.45 1.31
N SER A 51 -18.10 -16.46 1.65
CA SER A 51 -17.97 -17.31 2.84
C SER A 51 -16.77 -18.27 2.83
N LEU A 52 -16.14 -18.53 1.68
CA LEU A 52 -14.99 -19.43 1.53
C LEU A 52 -13.65 -18.68 1.39
N ARG A 53 -13.67 -17.35 1.39
CA ARG A 53 -12.45 -16.55 1.30
C ARG A 53 -11.78 -16.48 2.67
N PRO A 54 -10.46 -16.71 2.79
CA PRO A 54 -9.74 -16.49 4.04
C PRO A 54 -10.01 -15.07 4.54
N ARG A 55 -10.50 -14.94 5.78
CA ARG A 55 -10.72 -13.63 6.40
C ARG A 55 -9.35 -13.05 6.75
N LEU A 56 -8.94 -12.02 6.03
CA LEU A 56 -7.72 -11.29 6.34
C LEU A 56 -7.98 -10.40 7.55
N VAL A 57 -7.41 -10.80 8.69
CA VAL A 57 -7.52 -10.08 9.95
C VAL A 57 -6.20 -9.39 10.23
N PHE A 58 -6.25 -8.08 10.44
CA PHE A 58 -5.10 -7.26 10.80
C PHE A 58 -5.23 -6.77 12.25
N HIS A 59 -4.09 -6.54 12.88
CA HIS A 59 -4.01 -5.96 14.21
C HIS A 59 -3.71 -4.48 14.09
N THR A 60 -4.35 -3.67 14.94
CA THR A 60 -4.17 -2.23 14.91
C THR A 60 -4.11 -1.60 16.30
N GLN A 61 -3.43 -0.47 16.43
CA GLN A 61 -3.44 0.40 17.60
C GLN A 61 -3.51 1.86 17.16
N LEU A 62 -4.04 2.72 18.02
CA LEU A 62 -3.83 4.16 17.89
C LEU A 62 -2.37 4.47 18.24
N ALA A 63 -1.70 5.24 17.38
CA ALA A 63 -0.28 5.56 17.49
C ALA A 63 0.08 6.27 18.82
N HIS A 64 -0.86 7.00 19.41
CA HIS A 64 -0.69 7.67 20.70
C HIS A 64 -0.93 6.77 21.93
N GLY A 65 -1.26 5.49 21.70
CA GLY A 65 -1.51 4.49 22.73
C GLY A 65 -2.97 4.08 22.81
N SER A 66 -3.24 2.80 22.59
CA SER A 66 -4.52 2.15 22.83
C SER A 66 -4.31 0.65 23.08
N PRO A 67 -5.31 -0.09 23.58
CA PRO A 67 -5.34 -1.54 23.43
C PRO A 67 -5.27 -1.95 21.95
N THR A 68 -4.87 -3.20 21.69
CA THR A 68 -4.86 -3.74 20.33
C THR A 68 -6.28 -4.03 19.86
N GLY A 69 -6.66 -3.43 18.74
CA GLY A 69 -7.88 -3.74 17.98
C GLY A 69 -7.62 -4.79 16.92
N ARG A 70 -8.69 -5.41 16.43
CA ARG A 70 -8.69 -6.35 15.30
C ARG A 70 -9.65 -5.83 14.24
N ILE A 71 -9.18 -5.76 13.00
CA ILE A 71 -9.95 -5.24 11.86
C ILE A 71 -9.87 -6.21 10.69
N GLU A 72 -10.94 -6.25 9.89
CA GLU A 72 -11.07 -7.11 8.73
C GLU A 72 -12.14 -6.55 7.78
N GLY A 73 -12.18 -7.09 6.56
CA GLY A 73 -13.28 -6.81 5.62
C GLY A 73 -13.26 -5.41 5.00
N PHE A 74 -12.08 -4.86 4.74
CA PHE A 74 -11.89 -3.63 3.98
C PHE A 74 -11.27 -3.93 2.61
N THR A 75 -11.68 -3.18 1.59
CA THR A 75 -11.24 -3.33 0.20
C THR A 75 -10.48 -2.12 -0.34
N ASN A 76 -10.43 -1.05 0.45
CA ASN A 76 -9.76 0.21 0.12
C ASN A 76 -9.37 0.94 1.42
N VAL A 77 -8.57 1.99 1.27
CA VAL A 77 -8.03 2.76 2.40
C VAL A 77 -9.12 3.49 3.20
N LYS A 78 -10.20 3.94 2.55
CA LYS A 78 -11.33 4.60 3.22
C LYS A 78 -12.11 3.64 4.13
N GLU A 79 -12.35 2.42 3.67
CA GLU A 79 -12.93 1.34 4.48
C GLU A 79 -12.00 0.92 5.60
N LEU A 80 -10.69 0.86 5.35
CA LEU A 80 -9.67 0.58 6.38
C LEU A 80 -9.78 1.60 7.52
N TYR A 81 -9.77 2.90 7.22
CA TYR A 81 -9.91 3.95 8.25
C TYR A 81 -11.26 3.87 8.97
N SER A 82 -12.34 3.52 8.26
CA SER A 82 -13.65 3.32 8.87
C SER A 82 -13.65 2.15 9.85
N LYS A 83 -12.99 1.03 9.52
CA LYS A 83 -12.86 -0.15 10.38
C LYS A 83 -11.98 0.10 11.61
N ILE A 84 -10.90 0.86 11.44
CA ILE A 84 -10.06 1.32 12.56
C ILE A 84 -10.89 2.22 13.50
N ALA A 85 -11.62 3.18 12.94
CA ALA A 85 -12.44 4.10 13.71
C ALA A 85 -13.55 3.38 14.49
N GLU A 86 -14.21 2.40 13.87
CA GLU A 86 -15.19 1.50 14.51
C GLU A 86 -14.55 0.74 15.69
N ALA A 87 -13.37 0.14 15.49
CA ALA A 87 -12.67 -0.63 16.52
C ALA A 87 -12.31 0.20 17.76
N PHE A 88 -12.02 1.50 17.57
CA PHE A 88 -11.62 2.41 18.65
C PHE A 88 -12.72 3.38 19.10
N LYS A 89 -13.93 3.27 18.54
CA LYS A 89 -15.07 4.16 18.86
C LYS A 89 -14.74 5.64 18.65
N VAL A 90 -14.01 5.95 17.59
CA VAL A 90 -13.70 7.33 17.17
C VAL A 90 -14.39 7.63 15.83
N SER A 91 -14.46 8.90 15.45
CA SER A 91 -14.95 9.26 14.11
C SER A 91 -13.90 8.88 13.04
N PRO A 92 -14.30 8.36 11.86
CA PRO A 92 -13.37 8.13 10.75
C PRO A 92 -12.57 9.38 10.34
N ALA A 93 -13.17 10.57 10.51
CA ALA A 93 -12.51 11.85 10.24
C ALA A 93 -11.38 12.19 11.23
N GLU A 94 -11.25 11.46 12.34
CA GLU A 94 -10.15 11.61 13.29
C GLU A 94 -8.90 10.85 12.84
N VAL A 95 -9.03 9.83 11.98
CA VAL A 95 -7.90 9.04 11.48
C VAL A 95 -7.20 9.82 10.36
N MET A 96 -5.95 10.22 10.61
CA MET A 96 -5.16 11.01 9.67
C MET A 96 -4.49 10.12 8.63
N PHE A 97 -3.67 9.17 9.07
CA PHE A 97 -2.93 8.23 8.23
C PHE A 97 -2.51 7.00 9.07
N CYS A 98 -1.93 6.00 8.42
CA CYS A 98 -1.43 4.80 9.08
C CYS A 98 0.06 4.58 8.78
N THR A 99 0.80 4.11 9.77
CA THR A 99 2.14 3.55 9.61
C THR A 99 2.12 2.05 9.91
N LEU A 100 3.00 1.30 9.26
CA LEU A 100 3.13 -0.14 9.43
C LEU A 100 4.29 -0.46 10.37
N ASN A 101 4.02 -1.29 11.37
CA ASN A 101 5.00 -1.81 12.33
C ASN A 101 5.71 -0.77 13.23
N THR A 102 5.25 0.49 13.23
CA THR A 102 5.77 1.55 14.11
C THR A 102 4.67 2.52 14.52
N HIS A 103 4.65 2.91 15.79
CA HIS A 103 3.75 3.95 16.32
C HIS A 103 4.31 5.37 16.12
N LYS A 104 5.58 5.48 15.70
CA LYS A 104 6.20 6.78 15.45
C LYS A 104 5.69 7.34 14.12
N VAL A 105 5.75 8.67 13.99
CA VAL A 105 5.56 9.35 12.72
C VAL A 105 6.81 9.09 11.87
N ASP A 106 6.83 7.94 11.23
CA ASP A 106 7.92 7.46 10.37
C ASP A 106 7.36 7.31 8.95
N MET A 107 7.76 8.24 8.08
CA MET A 107 7.24 8.33 6.71
C MET A 107 7.79 7.25 5.79
N ASP A 108 8.87 6.57 6.19
CA ASP A 108 9.40 5.39 5.47
C ASP A 108 8.58 4.13 5.76
N LYS A 109 7.76 4.18 6.82
CA LYS A 109 6.80 3.14 7.20
C LYS A 109 5.35 3.59 6.97
N LEU A 110 5.13 4.67 6.22
CA LEU A 110 3.80 5.11 5.84
C LEU A 110 3.10 4.04 4.99
N LEU A 111 1.80 3.84 5.21
CA LEU A 111 0.99 2.95 4.38
C LEU A 111 0.98 3.44 2.92
N GLY A 112 1.68 2.71 2.04
CA GLY A 112 1.84 3.03 0.62
C GLY A 112 1.02 2.17 -0.34
N GLY A 113 -0.14 1.67 0.08
CA GLY A 113 -1.01 0.82 -0.75
C GLY A 113 -0.70 -0.68 -0.71
N GLN A 114 0.20 -1.11 0.17
CA GLN A 114 0.47 -2.52 0.46
C GLN A 114 0.47 -2.76 1.96
N ILE A 115 -0.08 -3.89 2.37
CA ILE A 115 -0.10 -4.35 3.77
C ILE A 115 0.30 -5.82 3.78
N GLY A 116 1.48 -6.13 4.32
CA GLY A 116 1.89 -7.50 4.55
C GLY A 116 0.89 -8.21 5.47
N LEU A 117 0.64 -9.50 5.22
CA LEU A 117 -0.38 -10.27 5.95
C LEU A 117 -0.15 -10.36 7.47
N GLU A 118 1.07 -10.06 7.93
CA GLU A 118 1.46 -10.05 9.33
C GLU A 118 1.77 -8.65 9.86
N ASP A 119 1.57 -7.60 9.05
CA ASP A 119 1.87 -6.24 9.46
C ASP A 119 0.93 -5.76 10.57
N PHE A 120 1.49 -4.97 11.46
CA PHE A 120 0.77 -4.29 12.51
C PHE A 120 0.48 -2.84 12.10
N ILE A 121 -0.79 -2.44 12.13
CA ILE A 121 -1.22 -1.12 11.64
C ILE A 121 -1.33 -0.12 12.79
N PHE A 122 -0.52 0.93 12.77
CA PHE A 122 -0.63 2.04 13.72
C PHE A 122 -1.36 3.21 13.09
N ALA A 123 -2.50 3.57 13.65
CA ALA A 123 -3.35 4.65 13.17
C ALA A 123 -3.02 5.96 13.89
N HIS A 124 -2.61 6.98 13.14
CA HIS A 124 -2.35 8.32 13.65
C HIS A 124 -3.64 9.13 13.62
N THR A 125 -4.01 9.72 14.75
CA THR A 125 -5.25 10.49 14.89
C THR A 125 -4.99 11.97 15.11
N LYS A 126 -5.96 12.81 14.77
CA LYS A 126 -5.89 14.27 14.95
C LYS A 126 -5.56 14.66 16.38
N GLY A 127 -4.54 15.51 16.50
CA GLY A 127 -4.04 16.07 17.74
C GLY A 127 -4.19 17.58 17.75
N GLN A 128 -3.10 18.27 18.06
CA GLN A 128 -3.11 19.72 18.25
C GLN A 128 -3.27 20.45 16.92
N ARG A 129 -4.19 21.42 16.88
CA ARG A 129 -4.33 22.37 15.78
C ARG A 129 -3.37 23.54 15.94
N LYS A 130 -2.78 23.97 14.84
CA LYS A 130 -1.82 25.08 14.76
C LYS A 130 -2.23 26.00 13.62
N GLU A 131 -1.96 27.28 13.78
CA GLU A 131 -2.09 28.26 12.71
C GLU A 131 -0.77 29.02 12.62
N VAL A 132 -0.17 29.06 11.43
CA VAL A 132 1.18 29.56 11.22
C VAL A 132 1.19 30.50 10.02
N GLU A 133 1.71 31.71 10.23
CA GLU A 133 2.02 32.64 9.15
C GLU A 133 3.42 32.35 8.59
N VAL A 134 3.51 32.21 7.28
CA VAL A 134 4.75 31.89 6.55
C VAL A 134 5.01 32.96 5.50
N PHE A 135 6.20 33.56 5.53
CA PHE A 135 6.64 34.47 4.48
C PHE A 135 7.32 33.69 3.35
N LYS A 136 6.76 33.71 2.13
CA LYS A 136 7.33 33.01 0.98
C LYS A 136 8.53 33.77 0.40
N SER A 137 9.70 33.62 1.01
CA SER A 137 10.94 34.29 0.56
C SER A 137 11.58 33.65 -0.68
N GLU A 138 11.33 32.36 -0.89
CA GLU A 138 11.88 31.55 -1.99
C GLU A 138 10.75 30.96 -2.85
N GLU A 139 11.10 30.51 -4.06
CA GLU A 139 10.13 29.87 -4.95
C GLU A 139 9.65 28.53 -4.37
N ALA A 140 10.61 27.72 -3.90
CA ALA A 140 10.35 26.46 -3.24
C ALA A 140 10.31 26.65 -1.72
N LEU A 141 9.26 26.14 -1.08
CA LEU A 141 9.12 26.16 0.39
C LEU A 141 9.97 25.07 1.07
N GLY A 142 10.40 24.05 0.32
CA GLY A 142 11.10 22.88 0.84
C GLY A 142 10.18 21.85 1.50
N LEU A 143 8.96 21.72 0.99
CA LEU A 143 7.98 20.72 1.43
C LEU A 143 7.83 19.61 0.39
N THR A 144 7.70 18.39 0.88
CA THR A 144 7.18 17.26 0.10
C THR A 144 5.85 16.84 0.70
N ILE A 145 4.80 16.87 -0.12
CA ILE A 145 3.43 16.59 0.31
C ILE A 145 3.06 15.15 -0.07
N THR A 146 2.30 14.48 0.79
CA THR A 146 1.66 13.21 0.49
C THR A 146 0.23 13.26 1.02
N ASP A 147 -0.58 12.24 0.74
CA ASP A 147 -1.93 12.14 1.28
C ASP A 147 -2.27 10.72 1.71
N ASN A 148 -3.37 10.59 2.42
CA ASN A 148 -3.82 9.33 3.00
C ASN A 148 -4.75 8.54 2.07
N GLY A 149 -4.92 8.93 0.81
CA GLY A 149 -5.89 8.36 -0.13
C GLY A 149 -7.37 8.58 0.24
N ALA A 150 -7.65 9.35 1.29
CA ALA A 150 -9.00 9.58 1.85
C ALA A 150 -9.28 11.06 2.16
N GLY A 151 -8.58 11.98 1.47
CA GLY A 151 -8.87 13.42 1.49
C GLY A 151 -8.08 14.23 2.52
N TYR A 152 -7.02 13.69 3.11
CA TYR A 152 -6.11 14.45 3.96
C TYR A 152 -4.69 14.44 3.39
N ALA A 153 -4.21 15.63 3.01
CA ALA A 153 -2.82 15.88 2.66
C ALA A 153 -2.01 16.27 3.90
N PHE A 154 -0.77 15.79 3.98
CA PHE A 154 0.14 16.05 5.09
C PHE A 154 1.59 16.11 4.64
N ILE A 155 2.44 16.68 5.49
CA ILE A 155 3.85 16.89 5.20
C ILE A 155 4.60 15.56 5.35
N LYS A 156 5.15 15.03 4.25
CA LYS A 156 6.00 13.81 4.26
C LYS A 156 7.45 14.14 4.57
N ARG A 157 7.98 15.24 4.00
CA ARG A 157 9.37 15.68 4.22
C ARG A 157 9.46 17.20 4.28
N ILE A 158 10.45 17.66 5.04
CA ILE A 158 10.88 19.05 5.10
C ILE A 158 12.36 19.06 4.74
N LYS A 159 12.72 19.83 3.71
CA LYS A 159 14.11 19.96 3.25
C LYS A 159 14.91 20.81 4.24
N GLU A 160 16.04 20.30 4.71
CA GLU A 160 16.94 21.03 5.61
C GLU A 160 17.37 22.38 5.01
N GLY A 161 17.39 23.43 5.84
CA GLY A 161 17.76 24.80 5.46
C GLY A 161 16.69 25.58 4.69
N SER A 162 15.57 24.94 4.33
CA SER A 162 14.46 25.56 3.58
C SER A 162 13.70 26.61 4.38
N VAL A 163 12.77 27.31 3.71
CA VAL A 163 11.88 28.29 4.34
C VAL A 163 11.10 27.66 5.50
N ILE A 164 10.57 26.45 5.28
CA ILE A 164 9.74 25.77 6.29
C ILE A 164 10.58 25.14 7.41
N ASP A 165 11.77 24.63 7.10
CA ASP A 165 12.68 24.06 8.12
C ASP A 165 13.05 25.07 9.22
N ARG A 166 13.15 26.35 8.85
CA ARG A 166 13.41 27.45 9.81
C ARG A 166 12.22 27.72 10.75
N ILE A 167 11.04 27.18 10.45
CA ILE A 167 9.80 27.37 11.21
C ILE A 167 9.51 26.12 12.05
N GLN A 168 10.09 26.10 13.26
CA GLN A 168 10.11 24.93 14.15
C GLN A 168 8.74 24.39 14.59
N VAL A 169 7.66 25.17 14.41
CA VAL A 169 6.30 24.72 14.75
C VAL A 169 5.69 23.81 13.69
N ILE A 170 6.21 23.82 12.46
CA ILE A 170 5.76 22.99 11.34
C ILE A 170 6.60 21.70 11.34
N ASN A 171 5.94 20.55 11.38
CA ASN A 171 6.61 19.26 11.54
C ASN A 171 6.17 18.26 10.46
N VAL A 172 7.03 17.27 10.19
CA VAL A 172 6.65 16.09 9.40
C VAL A 172 5.46 15.39 10.06
N GLY A 173 4.46 15.02 9.26
CA GLY A 173 3.20 14.44 9.70
C GLY A 173 2.07 15.45 9.94
N ASP A 174 2.36 16.75 9.98
CA ASP A 174 1.31 17.77 10.11
C ASP A 174 0.38 17.72 8.87
N MET A 175 -0.92 17.55 9.11
CA MET A 175 -1.96 17.65 8.09
C MET A 175 -2.23 19.10 7.75
N ILE A 176 -2.36 19.40 6.46
CA ILE A 176 -2.68 20.74 5.97
C ILE A 176 -4.20 20.86 5.82
N GLU A 177 -4.86 21.53 6.78
CA GLU A 177 -6.32 21.73 6.74
C GLU A 177 -6.72 22.86 5.79
N SER A 178 -5.94 23.94 5.71
CA SER A 178 -6.22 25.08 4.83
C SER A 178 -4.99 25.95 4.53
N ILE A 179 -4.99 26.60 3.35
CA ILE A 179 -4.07 27.67 2.96
C ILE A 179 -4.87 28.97 2.79
N ASN A 180 -4.49 30.06 3.48
CA ASN A 180 -5.19 31.35 3.41
C ASN A 180 -6.71 31.25 3.67
N GLY A 181 -7.10 30.35 4.58
CA GLY A 181 -8.51 30.07 4.90
C GLY A 181 -9.26 29.20 3.90
N GLN A 182 -8.68 28.88 2.73
CA GLN A 182 -9.27 27.92 1.79
C GLN A 182 -9.05 26.49 2.30
N SER A 183 -10.15 25.80 2.63
CA SER A 183 -10.13 24.40 3.06
C SER A 183 -9.53 23.50 1.98
N LEU A 184 -8.66 22.60 2.41
CA LEU A 184 -8.01 21.57 1.58
C LEU A 184 -8.48 20.15 1.92
N ILE A 185 -9.48 20.03 2.80
CA ILE A 185 -10.09 18.75 3.10
C ILE A 185 -10.76 18.19 1.84
N GLY A 186 -10.35 16.99 1.43
CA GLY A 186 -10.79 16.34 0.21
C GLY A 186 -9.83 16.53 -0.97
N CYS A 187 -8.91 17.49 -0.90
CA CYS A 187 -7.89 17.67 -1.92
C CYS A 187 -6.83 16.56 -1.86
N ARG A 188 -6.33 16.19 -3.03
CA ARG A 188 -5.18 15.29 -3.18
C ARG A 188 -3.87 16.05 -2.96
N HIS A 189 -2.80 15.33 -2.64
CA HIS A 189 -1.48 15.89 -2.36
C HIS A 189 -0.95 16.80 -3.48
N TYR A 190 -1.20 16.45 -4.75
CA TYR A 190 -0.75 17.21 -5.92
C TYR A 190 -1.45 18.56 -6.05
N GLU A 191 -2.73 18.64 -5.69
CA GLU A 191 -3.48 19.90 -5.68
C GLU A 191 -2.92 20.82 -4.59
N VAL A 192 -2.65 20.27 -3.41
CA VAL A 192 -2.07 21.01 -2.29
C VAL A 192 -0.65 21.48 -2.62
N ALA A 193 0.19 20.62 -3.19
CA ALA A 193 1.55 20.97 -3.63
C ALA A 193 1.53 22.06 -4.70
N LYS A 194 0.62 21.98 -5.68
CA LYS A 194 0.42 23.01 -6.70
C LYS A 194 -0.01 24.33 -6.08
N MET A 195 -0.99 24.33 -5.17
CA MET A 195 -1.41 25.55 -4.48
C MET A 195 -0.27 26.22 -3.71
N LEU A 196 0.57 25.44 -3.01
CA LEU A 196 1.77 25.96 -2.32
C LEU A 196 2.81 26.55 -3.29
N LYS A 197 2.99 25.89 -4.45
CA LYS A 197 3.89 26.37 -5.52
C LYS A 197 3.38 27.66 -6.14
N ASP A 198 2.08 27.79 -6.37
CA ASP A 198 1.45 28.94 -7.03
C ASP A 198 1.29 30.18 -6.10
N LEU A 199 1.55 30.04 -4.79
CA LEU A 199 1.55 31.18 -3.87
C LEU A 199 2.54 32.26 -4.32
N PRO A 200 2.16 33.56 -4.24
CA PRO A 200 3.03 34.64 -4.69
C PRO A 200 4.27 34.79 -3.80
N LYS A 201 5.45 34.74 -4.42
CA LYS A 201 6.72 35.05 -3.76
C LYS A 201 6.72 36.47 -3.20
N GLY A 202 7.31 36.66 -2.02
CA GLY A 202 7.39 37.95 -1.34
C GLY A 202 6.12 38.33 -0.57
N ARG A 203 5.17 37.41 -0.38
CA ARG A 203 3.98 37.60 0.46
C ARG A 203 3.92 36.57 1.58
N THR A 204 3.24 36.96 2.66
CA THR A 204 2.87 36.05 3.75
C THR A 204 1.60 35.29 3.38
N PHE A 205 1.52 34.03 3.77
CA PHE A 205 0.32 33.20 3.71
C PHE A 205 0.12 32.48 5.04
N THR A 206 -1.11 32.08 5.33
CA THR A 206 -1.45 31.32 6.54
C THR A 206 -1.63 29.85 6.23
N LEU A 207 -1.06 29.00 7.08
CA LEU A 207 -1.30 27.56 7.12
C LEU A 207 -2.06 27.20 8.37
N LYS A 208 -3.17 26.48 8.20
CA LYS A 208 -3.83 25.79 9.30
C LYS A 208 -3.43 24.32 9.27
N LEU A 209 -2.79 23.87 10.33
CA LEU A 209 -2.21 22.55 10.44
C LEU A 209 -2.83 21.76 11.59
N THR A 210 -2.86 20.44 11.48
CA THR A 210 -3.19 19.54 12.59
C THR A 210 -2.10 18.51 12.75
N GLU A 211 -1.46 18.49 13.92
CA GLU A 211 -0.43 17.51 14.26
C GLU A 211 -1.06 16.17 14.67
N PRO A 212 -0.47 15.01 14.28
CA PRO A 212 -0.90 13.73 14.82
C PRO A 212 -0.63 13.65 16.32
N ARG A 213 -1.55 13.01 17.06
CA ARG A 213 -1.29 12.70 18.48
C ARG A 213 -0.06 11.81 18.57
N LYS A 214 0.94 12.27 19.32
CA LYS A 214 2.14 11.51 19.65
C LYS A 214 1.91 10.73 20.94
N ALA A 215 2.49 9.53 21.03
CA ALA A 215 2.56 8.82 22.31
C ALA A 215 3.43 9.65 23.27
N PHE A 216 3.08 9.66 24.55
CA PHE A 216 3.98 10.20 25.57
C PHE A 216 5.19 9.26 25.69
N ASP A 217 6.40 9.76 25.40
CA ASP A 217 7.65 9.00 25.53
C ASP A 217 7.90 8.44 26.95
N MET A 218 7.11 8.89 27.94
CA MET A 218 7.24 8.49 29.35
C MET A 218 6.58 7.15 29.71
N ILE A 219 5.79 6.54 28.83
CA ILE A 219 5.30 5.16 29.03
C ILE A 219 6.04 4.26 28.05
N SER A 220 7.33 4.05 28.32
CA SER A 220 8.00 2.83 27.86
C SER A 220 7.19 1.64 28.36
N GLN A 221 6.37 1.07 27.50
CA GLN A 221 5.78 -0.24 27.77
C GLN A 221 6.94 -1.19 28.02
N ARG A 222 7.07 -1.65 29.28
CA ARG A 222 7.75 -2.90 29.61
C ARG A 222 6.92 -4.05 29.05
N SER A 223 6.81 -4.13 27.74
CA SER A 223 6.59 -5.40 27.07
C SER A 223 7.96 -5.86 26.65
N THR A 224 8.40 -6.95 27.27
CA THR A 224 9.38 -7.86 26.69
C THR A 224 8.84 -8.35 25.34
N ALA A 225 8.93 -7.51 24.32
CA ALA A 225 8.72 -7.90 22.94
C ALA A 225 9.90 -8.79 22.60
N GLY A 226 9.63 -10.08 22.43
CA GLY A 226 10.58 -10.99 21.82
C GLY A 226 11.11 -10.35 20.55
N LYS A 227 12.43 -10.28 20.42
CA LYS A 227 13.11 -9.91 19.17
C LYS A 227 12.52 -10.76 18.04
N HIS A 228 11.61 -10.20 17.26
CA HIS A 228 11.45 -10.66 15.89
C HIS A 228 12.65 -10.10 15.13
N ASN A 229 13.67 -10.95 14.97
CA ASN A 229 14.73 -10.73 14.01
C ASN A 229 14.06 -10.52 12.65
N ALA A 230 14.01 -9.27 12.17
CA ALA A 230 13.87 -9.00 10.75
C ALA A 230 15.22 -9.31 10.11
N GLY A 231 15.53 -10.61 10.01
CA GLY A 231 16.61 -11.07 9.16
C GLY A 231 16.23 -10.75 7.73
N ALA A 232 17.15 -10.09 7.01
CA ALA A 232 17.09 -9.96 5.57
C ALA A 232 16.97 -11.38 4.96
N GLN A 233 15.75 -11.80 4.67
CA GLN A 233 15.45 -13.06 4.03
C GLN A 233 14.89 -12.74 2.65
N LEU A 234 15.78 -12.77 1.68
CA LEU A 234 15.44 -12.77 0.26
C LEU A 234 14.37 -13.85 0.00
N GLY A 235 13.22 -13.41 -0.50
CA GLY A 235 12.23 -14.27 -1.16
C GLY A 235 11.67 -15.42 -0.33
N THR A 236 10.86 -15.14 0.68
CA THR A 236 9.80 -16.09 1.09
C THR A 236 8.50 -15.51 0.60
N GLY A 237 7.74 -16.20 -0.25
CA GLY A 237 6.45 -15.77 -0.82
C GLY A 237 5.38 -15.44 0.22
N ARG A 238 5.62 -14.41 1.03
CA ARG A 238 4.68 -13.78 1.95
C ARG A 238 3.72 -12.97 1.09
N GLY A 239 2.45 -13.32 1.14
CA GLY A 239 1.43 -12.52 0.50
C GLY A 239 1.41 -11.09 1.07
N THR A 240 0.95 -10.16 0.26
CA THR A 240 0.62 -8.79 0.64
C THR A 240 -0.79 -8.47 0.17
N LEU A 241 -1.52 -7.70 0.97
CA LEU A 241 -2.78 -7.11 0.56
C LEU A 241 -2.48 -5.81 -0.19
N ARG A 242 -2.71 -5.81 -1.50
CA ARG A 242 -2.59 -4.65 -2.38
C ARG A 242 -3.88 -3.83 -2.30
N LEU A 243 -3.79 -2.60 -1.81
CA LEU A 243 -4.86 -1.60 -1.86
C LEU A 243 -4.60 -0.69 -3.07
N ARG A 244 -5.52 -0.68 -4.03
CA ARG A 244 -5.44 0.13 -5.25
C ARG A 244 -6.36 1.35 -5.15
N ALA A 245 -5.97 2.49 -5.69
CA ALA A 245 -6.85 3.66 -5.82
C ALA A 245 -8.02 3.38 -6.78
N LYS A 246 -7.76 2.62 -7.84
CA LYS A 246 -8.75 2.17 -8.82
C LYS A 246 -8.84 0.64 -8.80
N GLY A 247 -9.92 0.11 -8.23
CA GLY A 247 -10.22 -1.33 -8.20
C GLY A 247 -10.27 -1.94 -6.79
N PRO A 248 -10.68 -3.22 -6.68
CA PRO A 248 -10.77 -3.91 -5.39
C PRO A 248 -9.39 -4.33 -4.87
N ALA A 249 -9.25 -4.44 -3.55
CA ALA A 249 -8.06 -5.01 -2.95
C ALA A 249 -7.83 -6.48 -3.36
N THR A 250 -6.57 -6.81 -3.65
CA THR A 250 -6.12 -8.13 -4.10
C THR A 250 -5.02 -8.66 -3.18
N VAL A 251 -4.98 -9.98 -2.99
CA VAL A 251 -3.83 -10.63 -2.34
C VAL A 251 -2.84 -10.98 -3.43
N GLU A 252 -1.67 -10.39 -3.36
CA GLU A 252 -0.59 -10.53 -4.34
C GLU A 252 0.68 -11.01 -3.66
N GLU A 253 1.65 -11.49 -4.43
CA GLU A 253 3.00 -11.68 -3.91
C GLU A 253 3.64 -10.32 -3.63
N GLN A 254 4.54 -10.26 -2.67
CA GLN A 254 5.32 -9.04 -2.44
C GLN A 254 6.07 -8.64 -3.72
N PRO A 255 6.20 -7.33 -3.99
CA PRO A 255 7.01 -6.86 -5.11
C PRO A 255 8.41 -7.46 -5.04
N SER A 256 8.92 -7.86 -6.19
CA SER A 256 10.30 -8.25 -6.33
C SER A 256 11.22 -7.06 -6.01
N ALA A 257 12.46 -7.33 -5.59
CA ALA A 257 13.43 -6.28 -5.27
C ALA A 257 13.67 -5.29 -6.44
N PHE A 258 13.46 -5.72 -7.69
CA PHE A 258 13.52 -4.83 -8.85
C PHE A 258 12.34 -3.85 -8.87
N GLU A 259 11.14 -4.32 -8.56
CA GLU A 259 9.93 -3.50 -8.53
C GLU A 259 9.97 -2.50 -7.39
N GLU A 260 10.39 -2.92 -6.20
CA GLU A 260 10.58 -2.00 -5.05
C GLU A 260 11.51 -0.85 -5.44
N LYS A 261 12.64 -1.17 -6.07
CA LYS A 261 13.59 -0.15 -6.51
C LYS A 261 13.06 0.73 -7.63
N ALA A 262 12.30 0.18 -8.57
CA ALA A 262 11.64 0.97 -9.61
C ALA A 262 10.63 1.95 -9.00
N ILE A 263 9.85 1.49 -8.01
CA ILE A 263 8.87 2.31 -7.29
C ILE A 263 9.57 3.45 -6.56
N GLU A 264 10.68 3.17 -5.86
CA GLU A 264 11.48 4.21 -5.20
C GLU A 264 11.98 5.26 -6.19
N LYS A 265 12.56 4.85 -7.32
CA LYS A 265 13.03 5.79 -8.37
C LYS A 265 11.89 6.65 -8.94
N VAL A 266 10.72 6.05 -9.17
CA VAL A 266 9.55 6.80 -9.66
C VAL A 266 9.03 7.78 -8.60
N ASP A 267 9.00 7.39 -7.33
CA ASP A 267 8.60 8.26 -6.22
C ASP A 267 9.61 9.41 -6.01
N ASP A 268 10.90 9.19 -6.29
CA ASP A 268 11.92 10.25 -6.32
C ASP A 268 11.67 11.26 -7.45
N LEU A 269 11.26 10.79 -8.63
CA LEU A 269 10.89 11.66 -9.76
C LEU A 269 9.62 12.47 -9.46
N LEU A 270 8.63 11.86 -8.80
CA LEU A 270 7.44 12.58 -8.33
C LEU A 270 7.81 13.73 -7.38
N GLU A 271 8.77 13.49 -6.49
CA GLU A 271 9.26 14.52 -5.58
C GLU A 271 9.99 15.64 -6.32
N SER A 272 10.87 15.29 -7.27
CA SER A 272 11.68 16.29 -7.99
C SER A 272 10.84 17.17 -8.93
N TYR A 273 9.87 16.58 -9.64
CA TYR A 273 9.07 17.30 -10.63
C TYR A 273 7.87 18.02 -9.99
N MET A 274 7.23 17.41 -9.00
CA MET A 274 5.93 17.84 -8.50
C MET A 274 5.91 18.18 -7.00
N GLY A 275 6.99 17.90 -6.26
CA GLY A 275 7.03 18.14 -4.81
C GLY A 275 6.07 17.23 -4.02
N ILE A 276 5.72 16.08 -4.60
CA ILE A 276 4.83 15.10 -3.98
C ILE A 276 5.51 13.74 -3.87
N ARG A 277 5.03 12.91 -2.95
CA ARG A 277 5.33 11.49 -2.94
C ARG A 277 4.07 10.69 -2.75
N ASP A 278 3.94 9.63 -3.55
CA ASP A 278 2.81 8.72 -3.54
C ASP A 278 3.27 7.36 -4.03
N THR A 279 3.57 6.50 -3.05
CA THR A 279 4.07 5.15 -3.31
C THR A 279 3.04 4.28 -4.04
N GLU A 280 1.75 4.55 -3.88
CA GLU A 280 0.69 3.79 -4.54
C GLU A 280 0.54 4.20 -6.01
N LEU A 281 0.66 5.50 -6.29
CA LEU A 281 0.78 6.04 -7.64
C LEU A 281 2.04 5.51 -8.34
N ALA A 282 3.20 5.58 -7.67
CA ALA A 282 4.45 5.08 -8.22
C ALA A 282 4.39 3.57 -8.52
N ALA A 283 3.81 2.76 -7.63
CA ALA A 283 3.55 1.35 -7.88
C ALA A 283 2.66 1.11 -9.10
N THR A 284 1.60 1.93 -9.25
CA THR A 284 0.71 1.85 -10.41
C THR A 284 1.45 2.20 -11.71
N MET A 285 2.29 3.22 -11.71
CA MET A 285 3.12 3.59 -12.88
C MET A 285 4.09 2.46 -13.27
N VAL A 286 4.76 1.85 -12.28
CA VAL A 286 5.68 0.72 -12.52
C VAL A 286 4.92 -0.47 -13.09
N GLU A 287 3.73 -0.80 -12.54
CA GLU A 287 2.87 -1.87 -13.07
C GLU A 287 2.44 -1.60 -14.52
N LEU A 288 2.03 -0.38 -14.85
CA LEU A 288 1.64 0.00 -16.22
C LEU A 288 2.81 -0.11 -17.22
N GLY A 289 4.04 0.18 -16.78
CA GLY A 289 5.24 0.12 -17.62
C GLY A 289 5.86 -1.28 -17.76
N LYS A 290 5.37 -2.31 -17.05
CA LYS A 290 5.94 -3.67 -17.11
C LYS A 290 5.80 -4.30 -18.50
N ASP A 291 4.62 -4.17 -19.09
CA ASP A 291 4.26 -4.89 -20.32
C ASP A 291 4.42 -4.07 -21.61
N LYS A 292 4.83 -2.79 -21.48
CA LYS A 292 5.01 -1.89 -22.62
C LYS A 292 6.39 -2.05 -23.25
N ARG A 293 6.52 -1.71 -24.53
CA ARG A 293 7.76 -1.89 -25.30
C ARG A 293 8.48 -0.59 -25.65
N ASN A 294 7.77 0.52 -25.64
CA ASN A 294 8.30 1.83 -25.99
C ASN A 294 7.67 2.94 -25.12
N PRO A 295 8.30 4.13 -25.07
CA PRO A 295 7.81 5.27 -24.29
C PRO A 295 6.41 5.73 -24.71
N ASP A 296 6.08 5.67 -26.00
CA ASP A 296 4.79 6.15 -26.52
C ASP A 296 3.62 5.29 -26.03
N GLU A 297 3.75 3.96 -26.07
CA GLU A 297 2.79 3.00 -25.51
C GLU A 297 2.63 3.16 -23.98
N PHE A 298 3.69 3.61 -23.31
CA PHE A 298 3.66 3.89 -21.88
C PHE A 298 2.96 5.22 -21.59
N ALA A 299 3.24 6.28 -22.37
CA ALA A 299 2.58 7.57 -22.28
C ALA A 299 1.06 7.43 -22.50
N GLU A 300 0.64 6.68 -23.53
CA GLU A 300 -0.78 6.41 -23.80
C GLU A 300 -1.47 5.70 -22.62
N ALA A 301 -0.80 4.72 -22.02
CA ALA A 301 -1.34 4.00 -20.86
C ALA A 301 -1.39 4.85 -19.58
N LEU A 302 -0.41 5.74 -19.40
CA LEU A 302 -0.42 6.73 -18.32
C LEU A 302 -1.56 7.72 -18.50
N ASP A 303 -1.78 8.25 -19.70
CA ASP A 303 -2.87 9.19 -19.96
C ASP A 303 -4.24 8.54 -19.78
N GLU A 304 -4.42 7.29 -20.21
CA GLU A 304 -5.67 6.54 -20.03
C GLU A 304 -6.03 6.39 -18.54
N GLN A 305 -5.06 6.12 -17.67
CA GLN A 305 -5.31 5.85 -16.25
C GLN A 305 -5.09 7.03 -15.32
N LEU A 306 -4.23 7.98 -15.69
CA LEU A 306 -3.70 9.06 -14.84
C LEU A 306 -3.65 10.41 -15.57
N GLY A 307 -4.39 10.59 -16.68
CA GLY A 307 -4.41 11.83 -17.45
C GLY A 307 -4.80 13.09 -16.67
N ASP A 308 -5.50 12.93 -15.53
CA ASP A 308 -5.84 14.04 -14.63
C ASP A 308 -4.61 14.76 -14.05
N PHE A 309 -3.45 14.10 -14.02
CA PHE A 309 -2.21 14.64 -13.47
C PHE A 309 -1.45 15.55 -14.45
N ALA A 310 -1.73 15.44 -15.76
CA ALA A 310 -1.05 16.18 -16.82
C ALA A 310 0.49 16.18 -16.69
N PHE A 311 1.08 14.99 -16.73
CA PHE A 311 2.53 14.83 -16.57
C PHE A 311 3.30 15.47 -17.74
N PRO A 312 4.43 16.16 -17.48
CA PRO A 312 5.32 16.62 -18.56
C PRO A 312 5.91 15.45 -19.34
N ASP A 313 6.13 15.61 -20.65
CA ASP A 313 6.74 14.56 -21.49
C ASP A 313 8.10 14.10 -20.94
N GLU A 314 8.94 15.03 -20.48
CA GLU A 314 10.24 14.72 -19.86
C GLU A 314 10.09 13.78 -18.65
N PHE A 315 9.07 13.99 -17.83
CA PHE A 315 8.79 13.12 -16.69
C PHE A 315 8.40 11.71 -17.14
N VAL A 316 7.58 11.59 -18.18
CA VAL A 316 7.17 10.29 -18.74
C VAL A 316 8.38 9.52 -19.28
N PHE A 317 9.29 10.20 -19.97
CA PHE A 317 10.55 9.61 -20.46
C PHE A 317 11.46 9.15 -19.31
N ASP A 318 11.62 9.97 -18.26
CA ASP A 318 12.45 9.62 -17.11
C ASP A 318 11.87 8.44 -16.31
N VAL A 319 10.55 8.38 -16.13
CA VAL A 319 9.86 7.24 -15.50
C VAL A 319 10.06 5.97 -16.33
N TRP A 320 9.90 6.06 -17.66
CA TRP A 320 10.17 4.94 -18.55
C TRP A 320 11.61 4.43 -18.42
N GLY A 321 12.58 5.36 -18.39
CA GLY A 321 14.00 5.06 -18.15
C GLY A 321 14.23 4.38 -16.81
N ALA A 322 13.64 4.90 -15.73
CA ALA A 322 13.76 4.35 -14.38
C ALA A 322 13.24 2.91 -14.27
N ILE A 323 12.10 2.61 -14.91
CA ILE A 323 11.53 1.27 -14.98
C ILE A 323 12.43 0.35 -15.81
N GLY A 324 12.96 0.83 -16.95
CA GLY A 324 13.87 0.08 -17.82
C GLY A 324 15.20 -0.29 -17.15
N ASP A 325 15.84 0.67 -16.48
CA ASP A 325 17.10 0.45 -15.75
C ASP A 325 16.94 -0.57 -14.62
N ALA A 326 15.80 -0.52 -13.92
CA ALA A 326 15.46 -1.48 -12.88
C ALA A 326 15.28 -2.89 -13.43
N LYS A 327 14.66 -3.06 -14.62
CA LYS A 327 14.53 -4.36 -15.30
C LYS A 327 15.88 -4.98 -15.69
N VAL A 328 16.86 -4.15 -16.06
CA VAL A 328 18.20 -4.61 -16.50
C VAL A 328 19.19 -4.74 -15.33
N GLY A 329 18.77 -4.40 -14.10
CA GLY A 329 19.63 -4.44 -12.92
C GLY A 329 20.76 -3.40 -12.96
N ARG A 330 20.60 -2.32 -13.72
CA ARG A 330 21.55 -1.20 -13.72
C ARG A 330 21.17 -0.26 -12.58
N TYR A 331 22.01 -0.23 -11.55
CA TYR A 331 21.84 0.64 -10.38
C TYR A 331 22.49 1.98 -10.65
#